data_AF-A0A929GJH4-F1
#
_entry.id   AF-A0A929GJH4-F1
#
_cell.length_a   1.000
_cell.length_b   1.000
_cell.length_c   1.000
_cell.angle_alpha   90.00
_cell.angle_beta   90.00
_cell.angle_gamma   90.00
#
_symmetry.space_group_name_H-M   'P 1'
#
loop_
_entity.id
_entity.type
_entity.pdbx_description
1 polymer ?
#
loop_
_entity_poly.entity_id
_entity_poly.type
_entity_poly.pdbx_seq_one_letter_code
_entity_poly.pdbx_strand_id
1 'polypeptide(L)'
;MHKKIYTLIKLLLLTALLFSFSPAHAQAVDEQYRQTIESADNYFGQGDYLNAKASYQVASQLKPDEQYPKDRLKESISLLRVQMQAMAVYHEKVEYADRLYQEGSWDNAILAYEEAGKMMPSEEYPGRQIILIRNLQAGETENEATYSALIREGDDLLAAEDYAEAINKYEEASAIYPGRQDTKDKISAADAKLAGVAAQQSGYEKAISEAEMYHARKDYEKELSSYQLASELKPEEALPQVKIRELNEFLRKYEAYNNFVSEGDDLYINQQFAEAKIRYEKALEILPGEGYPKEIIIKINVALSEKTEKDKAAYEEALALADELYNQENYESAMLAYSDALRFWPDGDHARQRLGSISEIMALKKAQEEAYANAITLADKLFANKEYQAARDEYRKAADINPFEQYPKVRIDEIDLALADIQNKLEQYESVILGADKLFNVGDYAESRIQYLRAQEILSDRSYPEDQIKMIDDILGKEMATREAYLAAIARGDEHFGKREWEDAKVDYVEATDLIPAEQYPKDKITEINNMLAKLKADQDTYTLTLKTADQLFTDKQYAAAILEYRKAADIFREESYPREKIEEIDQLLGEQQKLLQLETNYYEAIANAESQLSGQNYTEARAAFALALT
;
A
#
# COMPACT_ATOMS: atom_id res chain seq x y z
N MET A 1 -74.48 64.39 113.89
CA MET A 1 -74.28 65.04 115.21
C MET A 1 -75.55 65.77 115.71
N HIS A 2 -76.78 65.21 115.60
CA HIS A 2 -78.03 65.94 115.95
C HIS A 2 -79.08 65.11 116.73
N LYS A 3 -78.66 64.24 117.65
CA LYS A 3 -79.56 63.46 118.52
C LYS A 3 -79.88 64.11 119.89
N LYS A 4 -79.42 65.33 120.17
CA LYS A 4 -79.47 65.92 121.53
C LYS A 4 -80.36 67.17 121.73
N ILE A 5 -81.00 67.72 120.70
CA ILE A 5 -81.72 69.02 120.83
C ILE A 5 -83.26 68.87 120.90
N TYR A 6 -83.82 67.79 120.34
CA TYR A 6 -85.28 67.57 120.39
C TYR A 6 -85.83 67.22 121.78
N THR A 7 -84.96 66.93 122.75
CA THR A 7 -85.32 66.50 124.10
C THR A 7 -85.73 67.65 125.04
N LEU A 8 -85.48 68.92 124.70
CA LEU A 8 -85.78 70.05 125.60
C LEU A 8 -87.16 70.71 125.35
N ILE A 9 -87.67 70.70 124.11
CA ILE A 9 -88.92 71.41 123.77
C ILE A 9 -90.17 70.61 124.19
N LYS A 10 -90.06 69.28 124.31
CA LYS A 10 -91.16 68.43 124.78
C LYS A 10 -91.54 68.60 126.26
N LEU A 11 -90.71 69.29 127.07
CA LEU A 11 -90.93 69.41 128.51
C LEU A 11 -91.64 70.70 128.96
N LEU A 12 -91.81 71.69 128.07
CA LEU A 12 -92.31 73.02 128.46
C LEU A 12 -93.79 73.31 128.12
N LEU A 13 -94.46 72.43 127.36
CA LEU A 13 -95.89 72.61 127.01
C LEU A 13 -96.89 71.88 127.94
N LEU A 14 -96.43 71.18 128.99
CA LEU A 14 -97.28 70.30 129.80
C LEU A 14 -97.85 70.92 131.10
N THR A 15 -97.58 72.18 131.46
CA THR A 15 -97.91 72.66 132.83
C THR A 15 -98.77 73.91 132.96
N ALA A 16 -99.27 74.52 131.87
CA ALA A 16 -100.03 75.77 131.96
C ALA A 16 -101.51 75.64 131.51
N LEU A 17 -102.31 74.81 132.20
CA LEU A 17 -103.78 74.92 132.17
C LEU A 17 -104.46 74.72 133.53
N LEU A 18 -103.72 74.85 134.63
CA LEU A 18 -104.27 74.97 135.98
C LEU A 18 -103.59 76.17 136.64
N PHE A 19 -104.38 77.05 137.25
CA PHE A 19 -103.99 78.30 137.90
C PHE A 19 -103.77 79.52 136.99
N SER A 20 -104.81 79.86 136.22
CA SER A 20 -105.09 81.27 135.96
C SER A 20 -105.47 81.96 137.27
N PHE A 21 -104.83 83.11 137.51
CA PHE A 21 -105.00 84.03 138.65
C PHE A 21 -104.06 83.81 139.85
N SER A 22 -102.75 83.96 139.60
CA SER A 22 -101.86 84.58 140.57
C SER A 22 -100.77 85.43 139.89
N PRO A 23 -100.32 86.55 140.50
CA PRO A 23 -99.36 87.49 139.90
C PRO A 23 -98.01 86.86 139.50
N ALA A 24 -97.65 85.71 140.09
CA ALA A 24 -96.40 85.01 139.81
C ALA A 24 -96.30 84.43 138.38
N HIS A 25 -97.42 84.18 137.71
CA HIS A 25 -97.42 83.57 136.37
C HIS A 25 -97.02 84.56 135.27
N ALA A 26 -97.36 85.84 135.42
CA ALA A 26 -97.02 86.87 134.44
C ALA A 26 -95.50 87.13 134.35
N GLN A 27 -94.79 87.00 135.47
CA GLN A 27 -93.35 87.30 135.53
C GLN A 27 -92.48 86.19 134.89
N ALA A 28 -92.94 84.94 134.91
CA ALA A 28 -92.22 83.80 134.32
C ALA A 28 -92.26 83.80 132.77
N VAL A 29 -93.40 84.19 132.18
CA VAL A 29 -93.58 84.25 130.71
C VAL A 29 -92.67 85.33 130.08
N ASP A 30 -92.47 86.45 130.78
CA ASP A 30 -91.63 87.56 130.31
C ASP A 30 -90.15 87.20 130.19
N GLU A 31 -89.61 86.44 131.15
CA GLU A 31 -88.21 86.01 131.12
C GLU A 31 -87.96 85.02 129.97
N GLN A 32 -88.87 84.06 129.78
CA GLN A 32 -88.72 83.04 128.74
C GLN A 32 -88.79 83.63 127.33
N TYR A 33 -89.62 84.65 127.11
CA TYR A 33 -89.68 85.39 125.86
C TYR A 33 -88.34 86.08 125.53
N ARG A 34 -87.74 86.76 126.52
CA ARG A 34 -86.47 87.50 126.36
C ARG A 34 -85.33 86.58 125.90
N GLN A 35 -85.17 85.44 126.57
CA GLN A 35 -84.11 84.46 126.24
C GLN A 35 -84.31 83.84 124.84
N THR A 36 -85.55 83.61 124.45
CA THR A 36 -85.89 83.04 123.13
C THR A 36 -85.56 84.02 122.01
N ILE A 37 -85.83 85.31 122.20
CA ILE A 37 -85.48 86.36 121.23
C ILE A 37 -83.96 86.48 121.05
N GLU A 38 -83.19 86.53 122.14
CA GLU A 38 -81.73 86.68 122.07
C GLU A 38 -81.07 85.53 121.31
N SER A 39 -81.53 84.30 121.54
CA SER A 39 -81.07 83.13 120.80
C SER A 39 -81.45 83.20 119.31
N ALA A 40 -82.68 83.63 119.01
CA ALA A 40 -83.17 83.78 117.65
C ALA A 40 -82.37 84.83 116.86
N ASP A 41 -82.09 85.99 117.46
CA ASP A 41 -81.27 87.06 116.89
C ASP A 41 -79.84 86.60 116.59
N ASN A 42 -79.24 85.77 117.47
CA ASN A 42 -77.89 85.24 117.24
C ASN A 42 -77.84 84.27 116.05
N TYR A 43 -78.80 83.34 115.95
CA TYR A 43 -78.90 82.46 114.78
C TYR A 43 -79.12 83.26 113.48
N PHE A 44 -79.93 84.31 113.55
CA PHE A 44 -80.19 85.18 112.41
C PHE A 44 -78.92 85.89 111.93
N GLY A 45 -78.13 86.45 112.86
CA GLY A 45 -76.88 87.15 112.54
C GLY A 45 -75.78 86.25 111.95
N GLN A 46 -75.81 84.95 112.24
CA GLN A 46 -74.89 83.96 111.66
C GLN A 46 -75.32 83.46 110.27
N GLY A 47 -76.47 83.90 109.76
CA GLY A 47 -77.04 83.39 108.52
C GLY A 47 -77.64 81.98 108.64
N ASP A 48 -77.81 81.47 109.87
CA ASP A 48 -78.51 80.23 110.17
C ASP A 48 -80.02 80.51 110.29
N TYR A 49 -80.60 80.90 109.16
CA TYR A 49 -81.99 81.35 109.10
C TYR A 49 -83.01 80.25 109.46
N LEU A 50 -82.60 78.97 109.42
CA LEU A 50 -83.45 77.85 109.82
C LEU A 50 -83.67 77.82 111.34
N ASN A 51 -82.57 77.90 112.10
CA ASN A 51 -82.64 77.93 113.56
C ASN A 51 -83.19 79.27 114.08
N ALA A 52 -82.90 80.37 113.39
CA ALA A 52 -83.49 81.68 113.67
C ALA A 52 -85.02 81.65 113.53
N LYS A 53 -85.54 81.13 112.40
CA LYS A 53 -86.98 80.95 112.16
C LYS A 53 -87.64 80.17 113.30
N ALA A 54 -87.09 79.00 113.66
CA ALA A 54 -87.70 78.16 114.69
C ALA A 54 -87.80 78.90 116.03
N SER A 55 -86.77 79.65 116.39
CA SER A 55 -86.68 80.38 117.67
C SER A 55 -87.64 81.58 117.70
N TYR A 56 -87.70 82.40 116.64
CA TYR A 56 -88.67 83.51 116.57
C TYR A 56 -90.13 83.03 116.56
N GLN A 57 -90.41 81.86 115.97
CA GLN A 57 -91.75 81.29 116.00
C GLN A 57 -92.20 80.95 117.42
N VAL A 58 -91.30 80.38 118.23
CA VAL A 58 -91.55 80.14 119.66
C VAL A 58 -91.75 81.45 120.40
N ALA A 59 -90.89 82.46 120.18
CA ALA A 59 -91.04 83.77 120.82
C ALA A 59 -92.39 84.43 120.50
N SER A 60 -92.88 84.33 119.25
CA SER A 60 -94.18 84.88 118.85
C SER A 60 -95.38 84.22 119.55
N GLN A 61 -95.25 82.98 120.03
CA GLN A 61 -96.31 82.27 120.76
C GLN A 61 -96.33 82.61 122.24
N LEU A 62 -95.16 82.87 122.84
CA LEU A 62 -95.03 83.23 124.25
C LEU A 62 -95.64 84.61 124.54
N LYS A 63 -95.46 85.57 123.62
CA LYS A 63 -96.16 86.85 123.65
C LYS A 63 -96.83 87.13 122.31
N PRO A 64 -98.08 86.70 122.14
CA PRO A 64 -98.82 86.86 120.88
C PRO A 64 -99.03 88.30 120.47
N ASP A 65 -99.02 89.25 121.40
CA ASP A 65 -99.24 90.67 121.10
C ASP A 65 -97.97 91.40 120.63
N GLU A 66 -96.78 90.78 120.78
CA GLU A 66 -95.50 91.38 120.40
C GLU A 66 -95.21 91.22 118.90
N GLN A 67 -94.80 92.32 118.26
CA GLN A 67 -94.62 92.36 116.81
C GLN A 67 -93.22 91.92 116.36
N TYR A 68 -92.17 92.24 117.13
CA TYR A 68 -90.77 91.99 116.78
C TYR A 68 -90.45 90.54 116.32
N PRO A 69 -90.80 89.47 117.08
CA PRO A 69 -90.54 88.09 116.65
C PRO A 69 -91.30 87.71 115.39
N LYS A 70 -92.49 88.27 115.16
CA LYS A 70 -93.27 87.95 113.96
C LYS A 70 -92.60 88.51 112.70
N ASP A 71 -92.04 89.70 112.79
CA ASP A 71 -91.34 90.34 111.67
C ASP A 71 -90.02 89.61 111.37
N ARG A 72 -89.22 89.33 112.42
CA ARG A 72 -87.98 88.57 112.28
C ARG A 72 -88.18 87.13 111.84
N LEU A 73 -89.28 86.49 112.24
CA LEU A 73 -89.67 85.18 111.72
C LEU A 73 -89.89 85.22 110.21
N LYS A 74 -90.66 86.20 109.72
CA LYS A 74 -90.91 86.36 108.27
C LYS A 74 -89.61 86.60 107.51
N GLU A 75 -88.74 87.45 108.05
CA GLU A 75 -87.43 87.73 107.46
C GLU A 75 -86.55 86.48 107.40
N SER A 76 -86.52 85.70 108.49
CA SER A 76 -85.80 84.42 108.55
C SER A 76 -86.31 83.43 107.51
N ILE A 77 -87.63 83.34 107.35
CA ILE A 77 -88.24 82.48 106.31
C ILE A 77 -87.85 82.94 104.91
N SER A 78 -87.83 84.25 104.68
CA SER A 78 -87.48 84.80 103.36
C SER A 78 -86.03 84.54 103.02
N LEU A 79 -85.11 84.81 103.95
CA LEU A 79 -83.67 84.61 103.73
C LEU A 79 -83.31 83.13 103.62
N LEU A 80 -83.95 82.26 104.42
CA LEU A 80 -83.80 80.81 104.30
C LEU A 80 -84.22 80.31 102.91
N ARG A 81 -85.30 80.86 102.33
CA ARG A 81 -85.75 80.48 100.98
C ARG A 81 -84.72 80.87 99.90
N VAL A 82 -84.10 82.05 100.02
CA VAL A 82 -83.04 82.48 99.09
C VAL A 82 -81.80 81.59 99.22
N GLN A 83 -81.42 81.23 100.45
CA GLN A 83 -80.27 80.36 100.71
C GLN A 83 -80.48 78.94 100.16
N MET A 84 -81.69 78.39 100.28
CA MET A 84 -82.05 77.08 99.71
C MET A 84 -82.06 77.09 98.17
N GLN A 85 -82.43 78.21 97.53
CA GLN A 85 -82.38 78.33 96.06
C GLN A 85 -80.95 78.43 95.53
N ALA A 86 -80.05 79.15 96.20
CA ALA A 86 -78.64 79.25 95.81
C ALA A 86 -77.91 77.89 95.87
N MET A 87 -78.19 77.08 96.89
CA MET A 87 -77.58 75.76 97.07
C MET A 87 -77.99 74.76 95.96
N ALA A 88 -79.25 74.81 95.49
CA ALA A 88 -79.72 73.92 94.44
C ALA A 88 -79.01 74.17 93.08
N VAL A 89 -78.77 75.44 92.74
CA VAL A 89 -78.12 75.82 91.47
C VAL A 89 -76.63 75.45 91.45
N TYR A 90 -75.94 75.55 92.59
CA TYR A 90 -74.54 75.13 92.71
C TYR A 90 -74.36 73.64 92.39
N HIS A 91 -75.21 72.77 92.96
CA HIS A 91 -75.12 71.32 92.73
C HIS A 91 -75.36 70.95 91.26
N GLU A 92 -76.33 71.58 90.60
CA GLU A 92 -76.58 71.35 89.16
C GLU A 92 -75.36 71.72 88.31
N LYS A 93 -74.67 72.82 88.63
CA LYS A 93 -73.48 73.26 87.90
C LYS A 93 -72.28 72.34 88.11
N VAL A 94 -72.09 71.83 89.32
CA VAL A 94 -71.05 70.84 89.60
C VAL A 94 -71.31 69.54 88.85
N GLU A 95 -72.54 69.02 88.85
CA GLU A 95 -72.89 67.82 88.09
C GLU A 95 -72.68 67.99 86.58
N TYR A 96 -72.94 69.19 86.04
CA TYR A 96 -72.65 69.49 84.65
C TYR A 96 -71.14 69.50 84.34
N ALA A 97 -70.33 70.09 85.23
CA ALA A 97 -68.88 70.10 85.09
C ALA A 97 -68.25 68.70 85.21
N ASP A 98 -68.74 67.88 86.15
CA ASP A 98 -68.34 66.48 86.31
C ASP A 98 -68.63 65.66 85.04
N ARG A 99 -69.77 65.92 84.38
CA ARG A 99 -70.13 65.24 83.13
C ARG A 99 -69.18 65.58 82.00
N LEU A 100 -68.91 66.88 81.79
CA LEU A 100 -67.96 67.33 80.77
C LEU A 100 -66.56 66.75 80.97
N TYR A 101 -66.15 66.60 82.24
CA TYR A 101 -64.90 65.95 82.60
C TYR A 101 -64.88 64.48 82.17
N GLN A 102 -65.93 63.71 82.48
CA GLN A 102 -66.02 62.31 82.07
C GLN A 102 -66.14 62.12 80.56
N GLU A 103 -66.73 63.07 79.86
CA GLU A 103 -66.82 63.08 78.39
C GLU A 103 -65.47 63.43 77.71
N GLY A 104 -64.41 63.72 78.47
CA GLY A 104 -63.11 64.10 77.92
C GLY A 104 -63.10 65.49 77.30
N SER A 105 -64.15 66.29 77.54
CA SER A 105 -64.21 67.69 77.12
C SER A 105 -63.49 68.57 78.14
N TRP A 106 -62.19 68.33 78.31
CA TRP A 106 -61.35 68.87 79.38
C TRP A 106 -61.44 70.39 79.53
N ASP A 107 -61.32 71.13 78.43
CA ASP A 107 -61.40 72.60 78.45
C ASP A 107 -62.79 73.11 78.86
N ASN A 108 -63.84 72.45 78.37
CA ASN A 108 -65.22 72.79 78.73
C ASN A 108 -65.53 72.44 80.20
N ALA A 109 -64.97 71.34 80.70
CA ALA A 109 -65.10 70.93 82.09
C ALA A 109 -64.46 71.95 83.04
N ILE A 110 -63.26 72.44 82.72
CA ILE A 110 -62.61 73.52 83.48
C ILE A 110 -63.51 74.75 83.58
N LEU A 111 -64.06 75.22 82.45
CA LEU A 111 -64.94 76.39 82.42
C LEU A 111 -66.17 76.20 83.30
N ALA A 112 -66.80 75.02 83.26
CA ALA A 112 -67.97 74.72 84.08
C ALA A 112 -67.64 74.66 85.59
N TYR A 113 -66.49 74.11 85.98
CA TYR A 113 -66.03 74.14 87.37
C TYR A 113 -65.70 75.57 87.85
N GLU A 114 -65.15 76.42 86.98
CA GLU A 114 -64.89 77.83 87.31
C GLU A 114 -66.20 78.60 87.58
N GLU A 115 -67.27 78.31 86.82
CA GLU A 115 -68.60 78.85 87.10
C GLU A 115 -69.16 78.37 88.45
N ALA A 116 -69.08 77.07 88.73
CA ALA A 116 -69.55 76.51 90.00
C ALA A 116 -68.83 77.13 91.21
N GLY A 117 -67.51 77.31 91.13
CA GLY A 117 -66.71 77.93 92.20
C GLY A 117 -67.05 79.39 92.47
N LYS A 118 -67.55 80.14 91.47
CA LYS A 118 -68.00 81.54 91.68
C LYS A 118 -69.32 81.63 92.45
N MET A 119 -70.19 80.63 92.33
CA MET A 119 -71.50 80.63 92.98
C MET A 119 -71.41 80.34 94.48
N MET A 120 -70.47 79.48 94.87
CA MET A 120 -70.20 79.13 96.27
C MET A 120 -68.68 79.16 96.53
N PRO A 121 -68.08 80.33 96.78
CA PRO A 121 -66.64 80.48 96.95
C PRO A 121 -66.04 79.70 98.14
N SER A 122 -66.88 79.25 99.07
CA SER A 122 -66.46 78.42 100.21
C SER A 122 -66.25 76.94 99.87
N GLU A 123 -66.66 76.48 98.68
CA GLU A 123 -66.55 75.07 98.28
C GLU A 123 -65.27 74.79 97.49
N GLU A 124 -64.48 73.82 97.95
CA GLU A 124 -63.15 73.53 97.39
C GLU A 124 -63.16 72.58 96.18
N TYR A 125 -64.28 71.88 95.92
CA TYR A 125 -64.34 70.80 94.93
C TYR A 125 -64.03 71.25 93.49
N PRO A 126 -64.66 72.32 92.95
CA PRO A 126 -64.42 72.73 91.57
C PRO A 126 -62.96 73.13 91.30
N GLY A 127 -62.32 73.82 92.26
CA GLY A 127 -60.92 74.24 92.16
C GLY A 127 -59.94 73.07 92.04
N ARG A 128 -60.18 71.98 92.78
CA ARG A 128 -59.35 70.76 92.69
C ARG A 128 -59.46 70.07 91.33
N GLN A 129 -60.67 70.00 90.78
CA GLN A 129 -60.88 69.35 89.48
C GLN A 129 -60.20 70.10 88.34
N ILE A 130 -60.17 71.44 88.37
CA ILE A 130 -59.46 72.24 87.37
C ILE A 130 -57.96 71.92 87.34
N ILE A 131 -57.31 71.80 88.50
CA ILE A 131 -55.88 71.46 88.58
C ILE A 131 -55.62 70.06 88.04
N LEU A 132 -56.48 69.09 88.38
CA LEU A 132 -56.39 67.73 87.89
C LEU A 132 -56.42 67.68 86.37
N ILE A 133 -57.37 68.38 85.76
CA ILE A 133 -57.54 68.45 84.30
C ILE A 133 -56.30 69.05 83.63
N ARG A 134 -55.77 70.17 84.16
CA ARG A 134 -54.60 70.84 83.57
C ARG A 134 -53.33 69.96 83.63
N ASN A 135 -53.15 69.18 84.68
CA ASN A 135 -51.99 68.28 84.80
C ASN A 135 -52.08 67.10 83.81
N LEU A 136 -53.29 66.62 83.50
CA LEU A 136 -53.49 65.57 82.49
C LEU A 136 -53.11 66.03 81.09
N GLN A 137 -53.42 67.27 80.71
CA GLN A 137 -53.10 67.81 79.36
C GLN A 137 -51.58 68.01 79.12
N ALA A 138 -50.77 68.26 80.15
CA ALA A 138 -49.33 68.49 80.00
C ALA A 138 -48.52 67.20 79.74
N GLY A 139 -48.96 66.05 80.26
CA GLY A 139 -48.24 64.77 80.12
C GLY A 139 -48.33 64.13 78.73
N GLU A 140 -49.27 64.54 77.89
CA GLU A 140 -49.54 63.88 76.60
C GLU A 140 -48.63 64.39 75.46
N THR A 141 -48.09 65.61 75.56
CA THR A 141 -47.24 66.23 74.52
C THR A 141 -45.77 65.82 74.60
N GLU A 142 -45.26 65.51 75.78
CA GLU A 142 -43.85 65.11 75.98
C GLU A 142 -43.55 63.68 75.46
N ASN A 143 -44.55 62.79 75.51
CA ASN A 143 -44.42 61.40 75.06
C ASN A 143 -44.29 61.25 73.53
N GLU A 144 -44.94 62.10 72.73
CA GLU A 144 -44.92 61.97 71.25
C GLU A 144 -43.56 62.36 70.64
N ALA A 145 -42.87 63.33 71.24
CA ALA A 145 -41.54 63.75 70.80
C ALA A 145 -40.49 62.66 71.02
N THR A 146 -40.54 62.01 72.19
CA THR A 146 -39.60 60.94 72.57
C THR A 146 -39.78 59.70 71.69
N TYR A 147 -41.03 59.29 71.43
CA TYR A 147 -41.34 58.19 70.50
C TYR A 147 -40.74 58.41 69.11
N SER A 148 -40.91 59.61 68.55
CA SER A 148 -40.43 59.92 67.20
C SER A 148 -38.90 59.90 67.06
N ALA A 149 -38.16 60.21 68.12
CA ALA A 149 -36.70 60.14 68.12
C ALA A 149 -36.21 58.68 68.11
N LEU A 150 -36.79 57.83 68.97
CA LEU A 150 -36.44 56.41 69.07
C LEU A 150 -36.70 55.64 67.78
N ILE A 151 -37.81 55.95 67.09
CA ILE A 151 -38.09 55.36 65.77
C ILE A 151 -37.02 55.74 64.74
N ARG A 152 -36.51 56.98 64.75
CA ARG A 152 -35.46 57.41 63.82
C ARG A 152 -34.12 56.72 64.11
N GLU A 153 -33.73 56.66 65.39
CA GLU A 153 -32.52 55.94 65.79
C GLU A 153 -32.58 54.46 65.38
N GLY A 154 -33.72 53.81 65.57
CA GLY A 154 -33.94 52.45 65.11
C GLY A 154 -33.82 52.31 63.59
N ASP A 155 -34.37 53.26 62.81
CA ASP A 155 -34.25 53.25 61.34
C ASP A 155 -32.80 53.42 60.85
N ASP A 156 -32.03 54.30 61.50
CA ASP A 156 -30.62 54.53 61.15
C ASP A 156 -29.77 53.29 61.46
N LEU A 157 -30.03 52.62 62.60
CA LEU A 157 -29.37 51.36 62.96
C LEU A 157 -29.76 50.22 62.01
N LEU A 158 -31.04 50.13 61.63
CA LEU A 158 -31.52 49.16 60.66
C LEU A 158 -30.85 49.34 59.29
N ALA A 159 -30.65 50.58 58.86
CA ALA A 159 -29.95 50.92 57.62
C ALA A 159 -28.43 50.63 57.71
N ALA A 160 -27.85 50.73 58.90
CA ALA A 160 -26.47 50.32 59.18
C ALA A 160 -26.30 48.79 59.34
N GLU A 161 -27.38 48.03 59.16
CA GLU A 161 -27.45 46.56 59.35
C GLU A 161 -27.17 46.10 60.79
N ASP A 162 -27.21 47.02 61.76
CA ASP A 162 -27.15 46.70 63.19
C ASP A 162 -28.55 46.31 63.69
N TYR A 163 -29.03 45.17 63.19
CA TYR A 163 -30.40 44.73 63.35
C TYR A 163 -30.80 44.56 64.83
N ALA A 164 -29.88 44.06 65.66
CA ALA A 164 -30.15 43.83 67.08
C ALA A 164 -30.35 45.15 67.84
N GLU A 165 -29.48 46.13 67.61
CA GLU A 165 -29.63 47.45 68.24
C GLU A 165 -30.82 48.24 67.66
N ALA A 166 -31.15 48.06 66.38
CA ALA A 166 -32.36 48.61 65.78
C ALA A 166 -33.63 48.08 66.48
N ILE A 167 -33.70 46.78 66.75
CA ILE A 167 -34.80 46.15 67.50
C ILE A 167 -34.92 46.77 68.89
N ASN A 168 -33.82 46.90 69.64
CA ASN A 168 -33.82 47.53 70.96
C ASN A 168 -34.44 48.94 70.93
N LYS A 169 -34.08 49.76 69.94
CA LYS A 169 -34.63 51.11 69.78
C LYS A 169 -36.11 51.14 69.44
N TYR A 170 -36.56 50.22 68.60
CA TYR A 170 -37.99 50.09 68.34
C TYR A 170 -38.77 49.54 69.54
N GLU A 171 -38.18 48.66 70.35
CA GLU A 171 -38.78 48.19 71.60
C GLU A 171 -38.91 49.32 72.64
N GLU A 172 -37.88 50.17 72.77
CA GLU A 172 -37.93 51.40 73.58
C GLU A 172 -39.07 52.31 73.10
N ALA A 173 -39.25 52.50 71.79
CA ALA A 173 -40.37 53.27 71.24
C ALA A 173 -41.73 52.62 71.53
N SER A 174 -41.83 51.29 71.41
CA SER A 174 -43.02 50.49 71.69
C SER A 174 -43.46 50.60 73.15
N ALA A 175 -42.52 50.79 74.09
CA ALA A 175 -42.83 50.98 75.50
C ALA A 175 -43.56 52.30 75.80
N ILE A 176 -43.35 53.35 74.99
CA ILE A 176 -43.99 54.67 75.15
C ILE A 176 -45.44 54.64 74.64
N TYR A 177 -45.66 54.03 73.47
CA TYR A 177 -47.01 53.81 72.92
C TYR A 177 -47.26 52.33 72.64
N PRO A 178 -47.61 51.55 73.68
CA PRO A 178 -47.88 50.14 73.53
C PRO A 178 -48.98 49.87 72.51
N GLY A 179 -48.68 49.04 71.51
CA GLY A 179 -49.67 48.57 70.54
C GLY A 179 -49.71 49.32 69.20
N ARG A 180 -48.86 50.34 69.00
CA ARG A 180 -48.69 50.98 67.67
C ARG A 180 -48.19 49.97 66.62
N GLN A 181 -48.96 49.83 65.54
CA GLN A 181 -48.71 48.79 64.52
C GLN A 181 -47.44 49.08 63.70
N ASP A 182 -47.17 50.35 63.42
CA ASP A 182 -45.98 50.82 62.71
C ASP A 182 -44.69 50.42 63.43
N THR A 183 -44.63 50.48 64.76
CA THR A 183 -43.46 50.02 65.52
C THR A 183 -43.30 48.49 65.47
N LYS A 184 -44.39 47.74 65.57
CA LYS A 184 -44.36 46.26 65.50
C LYS A 184 -43.87 45.75 64.15
N ASP A 185 -44.27 46.40 63.06
CA ASP A 185 -43.84 46.03 61.71
C ASP A 185 -42.33 46.27 61.55
N LYS A 186 -41.80 47.35 62.12
CA LYS A 186 -40.35 47.66 62.12
C LYS A 186 -39.53 46.65 62.91
N ILE A 187 -39.98 46.26 64.10
CA ILE A 187 -39.36 45.17 64.89
C ILE A 187 -39.36 43.88 64.07
N SER A 188 -40.51 43.49 63.51
CA SER A 188 -40.65 42.26 62.73
C SER A 188 -39.75 42.25 61.49
N ALA A 189 -39.58 43.40 60.83
CA ALA A 189 -38.69 43.53 59.69
C ALA A 189 -37.20 43.40 60.08
N ALA A 190 -36.80 44.02 61.19
CA ALA A 190 -35.44 43.92 61.73
C ALA A 190 -35.13 42.50 62.22
N ASP A 191 -36.07 41.84 62.90
CA ASP A 191 -35.98 40.44 63.31
C ASP A 191 -35.81 39.50 62.12
N ALA A 192 -36.60 39.69 61.06
CA ALA A 192 -36.49 38.88 59.84
C ALA A 192 -35.11 39.04 59.17
N LYS A 193 -34.54 40.24 59.20
CA LYS A 193 -33.19 40.51 58.69
C LYS A 193 -32.12 39.86 59.55
N LEU A 194 -32.20 39.97 60.87
CA LEU A 194 -31.29 39.32 61.83
C LEU A 194 -31.32 37.79 61.70
N ALA A 195 -32.53 37.21 61.60
CA ALA A 195 -32.71 35.77 61.38
C ALA A 195 -32.14 35.31 60.03
N GLY A 196 -32.25 36.15 58.99
CA GLY A 196 -31.65 35.90 57.67
C GLY A 196 -30.12 35.78 57.73
N VAL A 197 -29.45 36.72 58.43
CA VAL A 197 -27.99 36.69 58.62
C VAL A 197 -27.56 35.47 59.45
N ALA A 198 -28.28 35.14 60.52
CA ALA A 198 -28.01 33.96 61.32
C ALA A 198 -28.16 32.64 60.52
N ALA A 199 -29.18 32.57 59.65
CA ALA A 199 -29.39 31.43 58.77
C ALA A 199 -28.30 31.30 57.70
N GLN A 200 -27.84 32.43 57.12
CA GLN A 200 -26.70 32.45 56.19
C GLN A 200 -25.41 31.94 56.85
N GLN A 201 -25.11 32.40 58.07
CA GLN A 201 -23.93 31.95 58.83
C GLN A 201 -23.99 30.46 59.17
N SER A 202 -25.14 29.96 59.66
CA SER A 202 -25.30 28.53 59.97
C SER A 202 -25.24 27.65 58.70
N GLY A 203 -25.82 28.12 57.60
CA GLY A 203 -25.73 27.45 56.29
C GLY A 203 -24.29 27.38 55.78
N TYR A 204 -23.53 28.46 55.90
CA TYR A 204 -22.12 28.53 55.52
C TYR A 204 -21.27 27.52 56.30
N GLU A 205 -21.39 27.50 57.64
CA GLU A 205 -20.64 26.57 58.50
C GLU A 205 -20.94 25.10 58.15
N LYS A 206 -22.21 24.79 57.89
CA LYS A 206 -22.62 23.47 57.45
C LYS A 206 -21.99 23.10 56.10
N ALA A 207 -22.02 24.01 55.13
CA ALA A 207 -21.45 23.79 53.80
C ALA A 207 -19.93 23.56 53.86
N ILE A 208 -19.20 24.28 54.72
CA ILE A 208 -17.78 24.04 54.96
C ILE A 208 -17.54 22.65 55.56
N SER A 209 -18.31 22.26 56.58
CA SER A 209 -18.16 20.94 57.21
C SER A 209 -18.48 19.79 56.25
N GLU A 210 -19.50 19.95 55.39
CA GLU A 210 -19.80 18.98 54.33
C GLU A 210 -18.67 18.88 53.31
N ALA A 211 -18.08 20.01 52.90
CA ALA A 211 -16.92 20.02 52.01
C ALA A 211 -15.73 19.25 52.62
N GLU A 212 -15.38 19.51 53.88
CA GLU A 212 -14.31 18.79 54.58
C GLU A 212 -14.58 17.28 54.69
N MET A 213 -15.84 16.90 54.96
CA MET A 213 -16.25 15.50 54.98
C MET A 213 -16.08 14.84 53.60
N TYR A 214 -16.49 15.52 52.53
CA TYR A 214 -16.36 15.00 51.17
C TYR A 214 -14.89 14.91 50.72
N HIS A 215 -14.04 15.85 51.15
CA HIS A 215 -12.59 15.78 50.96
C HIS A 215 -12.00 14.51 51.59
N ALA A 216 -12.36 14.22 52.84
CA ALA A 216 -11.89 13.02 53.54
C ALA A 216 -12.31 11.71 52.85
N ARG A 217 -13.45 11.74 52.14
CA ARG A 217 -13.96 10.62 51.35
C ARG A 217 -13.44 10.60 49.91
N LYS A 218 -12.64 11.59 49.50
CA LYS A 218 -12.18 11.81 48.13
C LYS A 218 -13.34 11.95 47.12
N ASP A 219 -14.50 12.42 47.57
CA ASP A 219 -15.66 12.72 46.73
C ASP A 219 -15.56 14.19 46.27
N TYR A 220 -14.60 14.43 45.37
CA TYR A 220 -14.18 15.78 44.99
C TYR A 220 -15.27 16.60 44.27
N GLU A 221 -16.23 15.95 43.60
CA GLU A 221 -17.36 16.64 42.98
C GLU A 221 -18.33 17.22 44.02
N LYS A 222 -18.62 16.45 45.07
CA LYS A 222 -19.45 16.94 46.18
C LYS A 222 -18.69 17.93 47.05
N GLU A 223 -17.40 17.74 47.25
CA GLU A 223 -16.54 18.73 47.90
C GLU A 223 -16.61 20.09 47.19
N LEU A 224 -16.49 20.10 45.86
CA LEU A 224 -16.60 21.31 45.04
C LEU A 224 -17.98 21.96 45.19
N SER A 225 -19.04 21.17 45.11
CA SER A 225 -20.43 21.64 45.25
C SER A 225 -20.69 22.26 46.62
N SER A 226 -20.15 21.66 47.69
CA SER A 226 -20.27 22.19 49.05
C SER A 226 -19.50 23.49 49.24
N TYR A 227 -18.28 23.64 48.69
CA TYR A 227 -17.58 24.92 48.72
C TYR A 227 -18.24 25.99 47.84
N GLN A 228 -18.83 25.62 46.70
CA GLN A 228 -19.62 26.55 45.88
C GLN A 228 -20.83 27.09 46.66
N LEU A 229 -21.57 26.21 47.33
CA LEU A 229 -22.67 26.62 48.21
C LEU A 229 -22.20 27.55 49.34
N ALA A 230 -21.06 27.24 49.98
CA ALA A 230 -20.48 28.12 50.99
C ALA A 230 -20.13 29.50 50.41
N SER A 231 -19.55 29.55 49.20
CA SER A 231 -19.23 30.79 48.50
C SER A 231 -20.47 31.58 48.06
N GLU A 232 -21.59 30.93 47.79
CA GLU A 232 -22.87 31.59 47.46
C GLU A 232 -23.53 32.19 48.70
N LEU A 233 -23.47 31.49 49.85
CA LEU A 233 -24.04 31.93 51.11
C LEU A 233 -23.29 33.11 51.72
N LYS A 234 -21.96 33.15 51.57
CA LYS A 234 -21.09 34.25 52.04
C LYS A 234 -19.99 34.56 51.01
N PRO A 235 -20.29 35.35 49.97
CA PRO A 235 -19.34 35.66 48.88
C PRO A 235 -18.08 36.43 49.29
N GLU A 236 -18.08 37.06 50.45
CA GLU A 236 -16.96 37.81 51.01
C GLU A 236 -15.89 36.92 51.66
N GLU A 237 -16.21 35.65 51.95
CA GLU A 237 -15.29 34.72 52.60
C GLU A 237 -14.26 34.16 51.60
N ALA A 238 -12.98 34.33 51.92
CA ALA A 238 -11.90 33.93 51.01
C ALA A 238 -11.68 32.40 50.95
N LEU A 239 -11.98 31.68 52.04
CA LEU A 239 -11.68 30.25 52.17
C LEU A 239 -12.36 29.38 51.09
N PRO A 240 -13.70 29.44 50.88
CA PRO A 240 -14.35 28.68 49.81
C PRO A 240 -13.76 28.97 48.42
N GLN A 241 -13.45 30.23 48.13
CA GLN A 241 -12.94 30.66 46.82
C GLN A 241 -11.56 30.08 46.53
N VAL A 242 -10.66 30.10 47.53
CA VAL A 242 -9.34 29.47 47.42
C VAL A 242 -9.49 27.96 47.23
N LYS A 243 -10.34 27.32 48.03
CA LYS A 243 -10.57 25.87 47.96
C LYS A 243 -11.17 25.42 46.62
N ILE A 244 -12.13 26.17 46.08
CA ILE A 244 -12.68 25.94 44.74
C ILE A 244 -11.57 25.98 43.68
N ARG A 245 -10.65 26.96 43.76
CA ARG A 245 -9.55 27.08 42.79
C ARG A 245 -8.57 25.92 42.89
N GLU A 246 -8.11 25.59 44.10
CA GLU A 246 -7.22 24.46 44.36
C GLU A 246 -7.84 23.14 43.88
N LEU A 247 -9.11 22.92 44.20
CA LEU A 247 -9.84 21.71 43.86
C LEU A 247 -10.10 21.60 42.35
N ASN A 248 -10.41 22.70 41.66
CA ASN A 248 -10.54 22.71 40.20
C ASN A 248 -9.22 22.39 39.50
N GLU A 249 -8.09 22.91 39.99
CA GLU A 249 -6.78 22.56 39.44
C GLU A 249 -6.44 21.08 39.68
N PHE A 250 -6.72 20.58 40.88
CA PHE A 250 -6.54 19.17 41.21
C PHE A 250 -7.43 18.27 40.34
N LEU A 251 -8.73 18.57 40.21
CA LEU A 251 -9.68 17.83 39.39
C LEU A 251 -9.25 17.75 37.93
N ARG A 252 -8.74 18.86 37.36
CA ARG A 252 -8.18 18.87 36.00
C ARG A 252 -6.98 17.93 35.86
N LYS A 253 -6.07 17.90 36.84
CA LYS A 253 -4.93 16.98 36.86
C LYS A 253 -5.39 15.54 37.06
N TYR A 254 -6.37 15.32 37.94
CA TYR A 254 -6.94 14.01 38.24
C TYR A 254 -7.67 13.41 37.03
N GLU A 255 -8.41 14.21 36.27
CA GLU A 255 -9.02 13.81 35.00
C GLU A 255 -7.97 13.42 33.95
N ALA A 256 -6.94 14.27 33.76
CA ALA A 256 -5.85 13.98 32.84
C ALA A 256 -5.08 12.70 33.22
N TYR A 257 -4.83 12.51 34.52
CA TYR A 257 -4.28 11.27 35.07
C TYR A 257 -5.15 10.06 34.72
N ASN A 258 -6.46 10.11 35.01
CA ASN A 258 -7.38 9.00 34.76
C ASN A 258 -7.47 8.66 33.27
N ASN A 259 -7.41 9.65 32.38
CA ASN A 259 -7.38 9.42 30.93
C ASN A 259 -6.12 8.63 30.52
N PHE A 260 -4.94 9.00 31.01
CA PHE A 260 -3.72 8.25 30.73
C PHE A 260 -3.74 6.84 31.34
N VAL A 261 -4.32 6.68 32.53
CA VAL A 261 -4.52 5.36 33.14
C VAL A 261 -5.44 4.50 32.27
N SER A 262 -6.59 5.02 31.84
CA SER A 262 -7.53 4.30 30.97
C SER A 262 -6.88 3.91 29.64
N GLU A 263 -6.16 4.83 29.00
CA GLU A 263 -5.39 4.51 27.78
C GLU A 263 -4.33 3.42 28.04
N GLY A 264 -3.66 3.48 29.19
CA GLY A 264 -2.70 2.47 29.62
C GLY A 264 -3.35 1.10 29.82
N ASP A 265 -4.52 1.05 30.46
CA ASP A 265 -5.30 -0.17 30.73
C ASP A 265 -5.74 -0.82 29.42
N ASP A 266 -6.27 -0.04 28.48
CA ASP A 266 -6.67 -0.53 27.16
C ASP A 266 -5.47 -1.13 26.41
N LEU A 267 -4.32 -0.45 26.41
CA LEU A 267 -3.09 -0.96 25.78
C LEU A 267 -2.57 -2.22 26.50
N TYR A 268 -2.65 -2.26 27.83
CA TYR A 268 -2.23 -3.41 28.63
C TYR A 268 -3.09 -4.65 28.35
N ILE A 269 -4.43 -4.48 28.28
CA ILE A 269 -5.38 -5.55 27.91
C ILE A 269 -5.09 -6.06 26.50
N ASN A 270 -4.77 -5.16 25.58
CA ASN A 270 -4.38 -5.50 24.22
C ASN A 270 -2.92 -5.99 24.09
N GLN A 271 -2.22 -6.21 25.21
CA GLN A 271 -0.84 -6.71 25.28
C GLN A 271 0.20 -5.81 24.57
N GLN A 272 -0.14 -4.54 24.34
CA GLN A 272 0.75 -3.52 23.82
C GLN A 272 1.57 -2.93 24.97
N PHE A 273 2.39 -3.79 25.59
CA PHE A 273 3.03 -3.52 26.87
C PHE A 273 3.99 -2.32 26.83
N ALA A 274 4.73 -2.12 25.73
CA ALA A 274 5.65 -1.00 25.60
C ALA A 274 4.91 0.35 25.58
N GLU A 275 3.81 0.43 24.83
CA GLU A 275 2.96 1.61 24.73
C GLU A 275 2.16 1.84 26.02
N ALA A 276 1.65 0.77 26.64
CA ALA A 276 0.96 0.83 27.93
C ALA A 276 1.85 1.44 29.01
N LYS A 277 3.12 1.01 29.09
CA LYS A 277 4.12 1.54 30.02
C LYS A 277 4.26 3.06 29.87
N ILE A 278 4.39 3.56 28.64
CA ILE A 278 4.52 5.00 28.37
C ILE A 278 3.29 5.77 28.89
N ARG A 279 2.07 5.22 28.74
CA ARG A 279 0.86 5.87 29.24
C ARG A 279 0.81 5.91 30.77
N TYR A 280 1.15 4.80 31.43
CA TYR A 280 1.24 4.78 32.89
C TYR A 280 2.35 5.69 33.43
N GLU A 281 3.49 5.80 32.75
CA GLU A 281 4.56 6.74 33.11
C GLU A 281 4.07 8.18 33.01
N LYS A 282 3.34 8.54 31.94
CA LYS A 282 2.69 9.86 31.82
C LYS A 282 1.65 10.13 32.90
N ALA A 283 0.88 9.12 33.31
CA ALA A 283 -0.03 9.25 34.45
C ALA A 283 0.77 9.59 35.72
N LEU A 284 1.89 8.90 35.98
CA LEU A 284 2.75 9.16 37.13
C LEU A 284 3.50 10.49 37.05
N GLU A 285 3.75 11.06 35.87
CA GLU A 285 4.26 12.43 35.75
C GLU A 285 3.25 13.47 36.29
N ILE A 286 1.94 13.20 36.15
CA ILE A 286 0.87 14.09 36.63
C ILE A 286 0.62 13.89 38.13
N LEU A 287 0.50 12.63 38.58
CA LEU A 287 0.34 12.27 39.98
C LEU A 287 1.36 11.18 40.40
N PRO A 288 2.59 11.59 40.78
CA PRO A 288 3.68 10.65 41.10
C PRO A 288 3.42 9.76 42.32
N GLY A 289 2.45 10.12 43.16
CA GLY A 289 2.09 9.40 44.37
C GLY A 289 1.29 8.12 44.13
N GLU A 290 0.66 7.97 42.97
CA GLU A 290 -0.33 6.90 42.74
C GLU A 290 0.33 5.52 42.61
N GLY A 291 -0.25 4.54 43.30
CA GLY A 291 0.28 3.17 43.40
C GLY A 291 -0.09 2.29 42.21
N TYR A 292 -1.28 2.47 41.63
CA TYR A 292 -1.82 1.61 40.58
C TYR A 292 -0.93 1.58 39.32
N PRO A 293 -0.56 2.73 38.69
CA PRO A 293 0.28 2.70 37.50
C PRO A 293 1.68 2.12 37.78
N LYS A 294 2.24 2.35 38.99
CA LYS A 294 3.54 1.78 39.39
C LYS A 294 3.50 0.26 39.41
N GLU A 295 2.43 -0.33 39.97
CA GLU A 295 2.27 -1.78 40.03
C GLU A 295 2.12 -2.38 38.64
N ILE A 296 1.34 -1.76 37.76
CA ILE A 296 1.17 -2.25 36.39
C ILE A 296 2.49 -2.13 35.59
N ILE A 297 3.25 -1.05 35.73
CA ILE A 297 4.57 -0.92 35.09
C ILE A 297 5.52 -2.06 35.53
N ILE A 298 5.50 -2.49 36.79
CA ILE A 298 6.31 -3.63 37.25
C ILE A 298 5.88 -4.91 36.51
N LYS A 299 4.58 -5.19 36.41
CA LYS A 299 4.05 -6.36 35.68
C LYS A 299 4.41 -6.31 34.20
N ILE A 300 4.30 -5.13 33.58
CA ILE A 300 4.73 -4.90 32.19
C ILE A 300 6.21 -5.22 32.02
N ASN A 301 7.09 -4.73 32.90
CA ASN A 301 8.52 -4.99 32.80
C ASN A 301 8.83 -6.48 32.90
N VAL A 302 8.13 -7.22 33.77
CA VAL A 302 8.23 -8.68 33.85
C VAL A 302 7.80 -9.32 32.52
N ALA A 303 6.62 -8.99 31.99
CA ALA A 303 6.13 -9.54 30.73
C ALA A 303 7.05 -9.24 29.54
N LEU A 304 7.62 -8.02 29.47
CA LEU A 304 8.60 -7.65 28.46
C LEU A 304 9.91 -8.44 28.60
N SER A 305 10.37 -8.68 29.84
CA SER A 305 11.56 -9.51 30.09
C SER A 305 11.32 -10.99 29.74
N GLU A 306 10.16 -11.55 30.08
CA GLU A 306 9.79 -12.92 29.72
C GLU A 306 9.68 -13.10 28.21
N LYS A 307 9.08 -12.12 27.52
CA LYS A 307 9.04 -12.10 26.06
C LYS A 307 10.46 -12.08 25.47
N THR A 308 11.36 -11.25 26.01
CA THR A 308 12.75 -11.15 25.55
C THR A 308 13.49 -12.48 25.71
N GLU A 309 13.35 -13.16 26.85
CA GLU A 309 13.96 -14.48 27.07
C GLU A 309 13.34 -15.56 26.17
N LYS A 310 12.03 -15.50 25.91
CA LYS A 310 11.36 -16.42 24.99
C LYS A 310 11.81 -16.22 23.54
N ASP A 311 11.90 -14.97 23.08
CA ASP A 311 12.39 -14.63 21.74
C ASP A 311 13.86 -15.04 21.59
N LYS A 312 14.68 -14.88 22.63
CA LYS A 312 16.06 -15.37 22.66
C LYS A 312 16.14 -16.91 22.57
N ALA A 313 15.32 -17.63 23.33
CA ALA A 313 15.28 -19.09 23.26
C ALA A 313 14.81 -19.59 21.87
N ALA A 314 13.80 -18.95 21.29
CA ALA A 314 13.33 -19.24 19.94
C ALA A 314 14.40 -18.93 18.88
N TYR A 315 15.17 -17.84 19.05
CA TYR A 315 16.34 -17.55 18.22
C TYR A 315 17.39 -18.67 18.31
N GLU A 316 17.76 -19.10 19.52
CA GLU A 316 18.77 -20.16 19.72
C GLU A 316 18.33 -21.50 19.11
N GLU A 317 17.06 -21.87 19.23
CA GLU A 317 16.50 -23.08 18.61
C GLU A 317 16.50 -22.99 17.06
N ALA A 318 16.02 -21.87 16.51
CA ALA A 318 16.02 -21.64 15.07
C ALA A 318 17.44 -21.62 14.49
N LEU A 319 18.39 -21.03 15.23
CA LEU A 319 19.81 -20.99 14.86
C LEU A 319 20.42 -22.38 14.82
N ALA A 320 20.16 -23.22 15.82
CA ALA A 320 20.66 -24.59 15.87
C ALA A 320 20.14 -25.43 14.70
N LEU A 321 18.84 -25.32 14.35
CA LEU A 321 18.27 -25.96 13.18
C LEU A 321 18.92 -25.44 11.88
N ALA A 322 19.14 -24.13 11.78
CA ALA A 322 19.76 -23.52 10.61
C ALA A 322 21.22 -23.98 10.41
N ASP A 323 22.01 -24.06 11.49
CA ASP A 323 23.37 -24.60 11.47
C ASP A 323 23.38 -26.08 11.08
N GLU A 324 22.43 -26.89 11.58
CA GLU A 324 22.31 -28.30 11.19
C GLU A 324 22.00 -28.45 9.69
N LEU A 325 21.01 -27.71 9.17
CA LEU A 325 20.67 -27.72 7.75
C LEU A 325 21.84 -27.24 6.87
N TYR A 326 22.59 -26.24 7.35
CA TYR A 326 23.80 -25.76 6.68
C TYR A 326 24.88 -26.84 6.61
N ASN A 327 25.11 -27.57 7.71
CA ASN A 327 26.11 -28.65 7.77
C ASN A 327 25.71 -29.87 6.92
N GLN A 328 24.41 -30.07 6.69
CA GLN A 328 23.88 -31.04 5.74
C GLN A 328 23.92 -30.56 4.28
N GLU A 329 24.48 -29.37 4.01
CA GLU A 329 24.51 -28.70 2.71
C GLU A 329 23.12 -28.44 2.10
N ASN A 330 22.06 -28.48 2.92
CA ASN A 330 20.71 -28.12 2.54
C ASN A 330 20.55 -26.59 2.63
N TYR A 331 21.29 -25.89 1.78
CA TYR A 331 21.46 -24.44 1.84
C TYR A 331 20.16 -23.67 1.67
N GLU A 332 19.21 -24.15 0.86
CA GLU A 332 17.89 -23.54 0.68
C GLU A 332 17.08 -23.57 1.98
N SER A 333 17.06 -24.71 2.66
CA SER A 333 16.34 -24.86 3.93
C SER A 333 17.06 -24.10 5.05
N ALA A 334 18.40 -24.15 5.07
CA ALA A 334 19.22 -23.40 6.01
C ALA A 334 18.97 -21.89 5.89
N MET A 335 18.86 -21.37 4.66
CA MET A 335 18.58 -19.95 4.41
C MET A 335 17.23 -19.52 5.00
N LEU A 336 16.20 -20.35 4.87
CA LEU A 336 14.90 -20.09 5.50
C LEU A 336 14.99 -20.11 7.03
N ALA A 337 15.69 -21.10 7.60
CA ALA A 337 15.86 -21.22 9.04
C ALA A 337 16.67 -20.07 9.66
N TYR A 338 17.78 -19.63 9.03
CA TYR A 338 18.52 -18.44 9.47
C TYR A 338 17.68 -17.17 9.35
N SER A 339 16.88 -17.04 8.29
CA SER A 339 15.96 -15.91 8.13
C SER A 339 14.90 -15.90 9.22
N ASP A 340 14.39 -17.07 9.61
CA ASP A 340 13.42 -17.19 10.70
C ASP A 340 14.06 -16.88 12.06
N ALA A 341 15.30 -17.32 12.31
CA ALA A 341 16.06 -16.94 13.49
C ALA A 341 16.16 -15.39 13.61
N LEU A 342 16.51 -14.70 12.52
CA LEU A 342 16.60 -13.23 12.51
C LEU A 342 15.26 -12.51 12.74
N ARG A 343 14.10 -13.19 12.64
CA ARG A 343 12.82 -12.60 13.03
C ARG A 343 12.67 -12.46 14.54
N PHE A 344 13.28 -13.36 15.31
CA PHE A 344 13.31 -13.31 16.78
C PHE A 344 14.45 -12.42 17.29
N TRP A 345 15.59 -12.41 16.60
CA TRP A 345 16.75 -11.58 16.95
C TRP A 345 17.41 -10.96 15.70
N PRO A 346 16.96 -9.76 15.26
CA PRO A 346 17.45 -9.11 14.03
C PRO A 346 18.95 -8.77 14.04
N ASP A 347 19.54 -8.57 15.22
CA ASP A 347 20.97 -8.25 15.40
C ASP A 347 21.87 -9.50 15.40
N GLY A 348 21.36 -10.65 14.93
CA GLY A 348 22.07 -11.93 14.94
C GLY A 348 23.20 -12.00 13.91
N ASP A 349 24.41 -11.60 14.31
CA ASP A 349 25.58 -11.57 13.41
C ASP A 349 25.88 -12.91 12.75
N HIS A 350 25.82 -14.01 13.52
CA HIS A 350 26.09 -15.37 13.00
C HIS A 350 25.12 -15.75 11.88
N ALA A 351 23.81 -15.59 12.10
CA ALA A 351 22.79 -15.88 11.10
C ALA A 351 22.96 -15.01 9.84
N ARG A 352 23.28 -13.70 9.99
CA ARG A 352 23.56 -12.82 8.86
C ARG A 352 24.78 -13.26 8.04
N GLN A 353 25.88 -13.61 8.70
CA GLN A 353 27.10 -14.10 8.04
C GLN A 353 26.83 -15.41 7.29
N ARG A 354 26.06 -16.32 7.89
CA ARG A 354 25.67 -17.58 7.28
C ARG A 354 24.79 -17.40 6.05
N LEU A 355 23.81 -16.50 6.10
CA LEU A 355 23.00 -16.12 4.93
C LEU A 355 23.86 -15.59 3.77
N GLY A 356 24.85 -14.73 4.07
CA GLY A 356 25.81 -14.27 3.08
C GLY A 356 26.61 -15.42 2.46
N SER A 357 27.16 -16.30 3.30
CA SER A 357 27.94 -17.48 2.87
C SER A 357 27.10 -18.42 1.99
N ILE A 358 25.85 -18.69 2.39
CA ILE A 358 24.90 -19.51 1.62
C ILE A 358 24.65 -18.88 0.24
N SER A 359 24.40 -17.57 0.20
CA SER A 359 24.16 -16.87 -1.06
C SER A 359 25.35 -16.99 -2.02
N GLU A 360 26.58 -16.91 -1.52
CA GLU A 360 27.79 -17.09 -2.32
C GLU A 360 27.92 -18.54 -2.83
N ILE A 361 27.72 -19.53 -1.96
CA ILE A 361 27.77 -20.95 -2.34
C ILE A 361 26.74 -21.27 -3.43
N MET A 362 25.49 -20.82 -3.25
CA MET A 362 24.42 -21.04 -4.22
C MET A 362 24.71 -20.35 -5.55
N ALA A 363 25.24 -19.13 -5.54
CA ALA A 363 25.63 -18.42 -6.75
C ALA A 363 26.76 -19.14 -7.50
N LEU A 364 27.78 -19.64 -6.78
CA LEU A 364 28.86 -20.43 -7.36
C LEU A 364 28.37 -21.73 -7.97
N LYS A 365 27.53 -22.48 -7.25
CA LYS A 365 26.95 -23.74 -7.76
C LYS A 365 26.13 -23.51 -9.02
N LYS A 366 25.28 -22.48 -9.04
CA LYS A 366 24.50 -22.10 -10.22
C LYS A 366 25.40 -21.71 -11.40
N ALA A 367 26.44 -20.91 -11.17
CA ALA A 367 27.39 -20.53 -12.22
C ALA A 367 28.13 -21.75 -12.78
N GLN A 368 28.46 -22.73 -11.95
CA GLN A 368 29.08 -23.99 -12.36
C GLN A 368 28.13 -24.83 -13.23
N GLU A 369 26.86 -24.96 -12.83
CA GLU A 369 25.81 -25.64 -13.60
C GLU A 369 25.57 -24.98 -14.97
N GLU A 370 25.50 -23.64 -15.02
CA GLU A 370 25.37 -22.89 -16.27
C GLU A 370 26.61 -23.04 -17.17
N ALA A 371 27.81 -22.97 -16.60
CA ALA A 371 29.06 -23.16 -17.35
C ALA A 371 29.14 -24.58 -17.95
N TYR A 372 28.75 -25.60 -17.19
CA TYR A 372 28.65 -26.98 -17.67
C TYR A 372 27.66 -27.10 -18.83
N ALA A 373 26.44 -26.59 -18.67
CA ALA A 373 25.39 -26.65 -19.69
C ALA A 373 25.81 -25.95 -21.00
N ASN A 374 26.47 -24.79 -20.88
CA ASN A 374 26.99 -24.05 -22.02
C ASN A 374 28.10 -24.81 -22.75
N ALA A 375 29.05 -25.40 -22.01
CA ALA A 375 30.12 -26.21 -22.58
C ALA A 375 29.56 -27.43 -23.33
N ILE A 376 28.59 -28.15 -22.75
CA ILE A 376 27.92 -29.27 -23.42
C ILE A 376 27.19 -28.83 -24.70
N THR A 377 26.41 -27.75 -24.63
CA THR A 377 25.65 -27.25 -25.79
C THR A 377 26.57 -26.88 -26.94
N LEU A 378 27.69 -26.20 -26.65
CA LEU A 378 28.68 -25.86 -27.65
C LEU A 378 29.40 -27.09 -28.20
N ALA A 379 29.80 -28.02 -27.33
CA ALA A 379 30.45 -29.27 -27.70
C ALA A 379 29.57 -30.12 -28.63
N ASP A 380 28.29 -30.30 -28.28
CA ASP A 380 27.31 -31.05 -29.09
C ASP A 380 27.12 -30.41 -30.48
N LYS A 381 27.08 -29.08 -30.55
CA LYS A 381 26.98 -28.34 -31.82
C LYS A 381 28.23 -28.55 -32.69
N LEU A 382 29.42 -28.42 -32.11
CA LEU A 382 30.69 -28.64 -32.81
C LEU A 382 30.81 -30.10 -33.29
N PHE A 383 30.39 -31.04 -32.45
CA PHE A 383 30.36 -32.47 -32.80
C PHE A 383 29.42 -32.75 -33.97
N ALA A 384 28.21 -32.19 -33.97
CA ALA A 384 27.26 -32.31 -35.07
C ALA A 384 27.80 -31.72 -36.39
N ASN A 385 28.59 -30.64 -36.29
CA ASN A 385 29.29 -30.04 -37.43
C ASN A 385 30.56 -30.80 -37.86
N LYS A 386 30.90 -31.90 -37.19
CA LYS A 386 32.14 -32.69 -37.39
C LYS A 386 33.43 -31.90 -37.12
N GLU A 387 33.34 -30.84 -36.33
CA GLU A 387 34.49 -30.07 -35.81
C GLU A 387 35.09 -30.80 -34.60
N TYR A 388 35.54 -32.03 -34.83
CA TYR A 388 35.87 -33.01 -33.79
C TYR A 388 36.88 -32.49 -32.76
N GLN A 389 37.96 -31.84 -33.20
CA GLN A 389 38.98 -31.33 -32.27
C GLN A 389 38.42 -30.25 -31.33
N ALA A 390 37.63 -29.30 -31.86
CA ALA A 390 37.03 -28.24 -31.07
C ALA A 390 35.94 -28.79 -30.13
N ALA A 391 35.11 -29.73 -30.61
CA ALA A 391 34.11 -30.41 -29.80
C ALA A 391 34.74 -31.11 -28.60
N ARG A 392 35.87 -31.80 -28.82
CA ARG A 392 36.62 -32.50 -27.77
C ARG A 392 37.11 -31.56 -26.68
N ASP A 393 37.62 -30.40 -27.06
CA ASP A 393 38.12 -29.41 -26.10
C ASP A 393 36.97 -28.85 -25.24
N GLU A 394 35.78 -28.64 -25.81
CA GLU A 394 34.59 -28.22 -25.04
C GLU A 394 34.03 -29.33 -24.14
N TYR A 395 33.99 -30.58 -24.59
CA TYR A 395 33.62 -31.71 -23.71
C TYR A 395 34.62 -31.89 -22.57
N ARG A 396 35.92 -31.65 -22.80
CA ARG A 396 36.93 -31.67 -21.73
C ARG A 396 36.67 -30.57 -20.70
N LYS A 397 36.37 -29.35 -21.14
CA LYS A 397 35.94 -28.28 -20.22
C LYS A 397 34.72 -28.69 -19.41
N ALA A 398 33.71 -29.30 -20.03
CA ALA A 398 32.55 -29.80 -19.30
C ALA A 398 32.92 -30.90 -18.28
N ALA A 399 33.81 -31.82 -18.63
CA ALA A 399 34.32 -32.86 -17.73
C ALA A 399 35.17 -32.28 -16.59
N ASP A 400 35.90 -31.19 -16.81
CA ASP A 400 36.65 -30.50 -15.75
C ASP A 400 35.71 -29.74 -14.79
N ILE A 401 34.62 -29.16 -15.31
CA ILE A 401 33.60 -28.47 -14.51
C ILE A 401 32.80 -29.46 -13.66
N ASN A 402 32.41 -30.61 -14.22
CA ASN A 402 31.71 -31.67 -13.50
C ASN A 402 32.31 -33.06 -13.78
N PRO A 403 33.35 -33.46 -13.01
CA PRO A 403 34.09 -34.71 -13.25
C PRO A 403 33.30 -36.00 -13.06
N PHE A 404 32.11 -35.96 -12.46
CA PHE A 404 31.30 -37.15 -12.22
C PHE A 404 30.37 -37.48 -13.39
N GLU A 405 30.10 -36.50 -14.26
CA GLU A 405 29.28 -36.68 -15.44
C GLU A 405 29.94 -37.59 -16.46
N GLN A 406 29.18 -38.57 -16.94
CA GLN A 406 29.66 -39.56 -17.91
C GLN A 406 29.54 -39.07 -19.34
N TYR A 407 28.53 -38.23 -19.62
CA TYR A 407 28.20 -37.79 -20.97
C TYR A 407 29.39 -37.17 -21.74
N PRO A 408 30.10 -36.14 -21.22
CA PRO A 408 31.25 -35.59 -21.92
C PRO A 408 32.39 -36.59 -22.11
N LYS A 409 32.59 -37.54 -21.19
CA LYS A 409 33.64 -38.56 -21.30
C LYS A 409 33.37 -39.53 -22.45
N VAL A 410 32.15 -40.04 -22.53
CA VAL A 410 31.72 -40.93 -23.63
C VAL A 410 31.88 -40.23 -24.98
N ARG A 411 31.51 -38.94 -25.06
CA ARG A 411 31.68 -38.16 -26.28
C ARG A 411 33.14 -37.93 -26.66
N ILE A 412 34.03 -37.69 -25.70
CA ILE A 412 35.47 -37.60 -25.95
C ILE A 412 36.00 -38.91 -26.54
N ASP A 413 35.60 -40.06 -25.99
CA ASP A 413 36.03 -41.37 -26.51
C ASP A 413 35.53 -41.61 -27.95
N GLU A 414 34.27 -41.27 -28.24
CA GLU A 414 33.71 -41.32 -29.60
C GLU A 414 34.49 -40.42 -30.57
N ILE A 415 34.84 -39.20 -30.14
CA ILE A 415 35.62 -38.27 -30.94
C ILE A 415 37.04 -38.81 -31.17
N ASP A 416 37.68 -39.36 -30.15
CA ASP A 416 39.03 -39.92 -30.26
C ASP A 416 39.07 -41.08 -31.27
N LEU A 417 38.01 -41.91 -31.32
CA LEU A 417 37.85 -42.93 -32.36
C LEU A 417 37.66 -42.34 -33.76
N ALA A 418 36.83 -41.30 -33.91
CA ALA A 418 36.59 -40.65 -35.19
C ALA A 418 37.86 -39.96 -35.74
N LEU A 419 38.62 -39.29 -34.88
CA LEU A 419 39.90 -38.67 -35.25
C LEU A 419 40.93 -39.71 -35.67
N ALA A 420 40.99 -40.86 -34.98
CA ALA A 420 41.87 -41.96 -35.36
C ALA A 420 41.49 -42.57 -36.73
N ASP A 421 40.20 -42.75 -37.02
CA ASP A 421 39.73 -43.23 -38.33
C ASP A 421 40.07 -42.25 -39.46
N ILE A 422 39.85 -40.94 -39.24
CA ILE A 422 40.22 -39.88 -40.20
C ILE A 422 41.71 -39.90 -40.49
N GLN A 423 42.54 -39.96 -39.45
CA GLN A 423 44.00 -40.00 -39.60
C GLN A 423 44.45 -41.25 -40.37
N ASN A 424 43.89 -42.41 -40.04
CA ASN A 424 44.22 -43.66 -40.73
C ASN A 424 43.83 -43.62 -42.23
N LYS A 425 42.65 -43.08 -42.55
CA LYS A 425 42.23 -42.87 -43.95
C LYS A 425 43.15 -41.91 -44.70
N LEU A 426 43.59 -40.84 -44.06
CA LEU A 426 44.57 -39.91 -44.62
C LEU A 426 45.90 -40.61 -44.93
N GLU A 427 46.45 -41.38 -43.99
CA GLU A 427 47.70 -42.12 -44.19
C GLU A 427 47.59 -43.17 -45.30
N GLN A 428 46.46 -43.92 -45.34
CA GLN A 428 46.19 -44.87 -46.42
C GLN A 428 46.07 -44.16 -47.77
N TYR A 429 45.35 -43.05 -47.84
CA TYR A 429 45.20 -42.25 -49.05
C TYR A 429 46.55 -41.76 -49.57
N GLU A 430 47.38 -41.16 -48.71
CA GLU A 430 48.72 -40.66 -49.08
C GLU A 430 49.63 -41.79 -49.61
N SER A 431 49.60 -42.95 -48.96
CA SER A 431 50.36 -44.13 -49.39
C SER A 431 49.91 -44.65 -50.76
N VAL A 432 48.60 -44.74 -51.00
CA VAL A 432 48.04 -45.18 -52.29
C VAL A 432 48.34 -44.18 -53.40
N ILE A 433 48.23 -42.86 -53.13
CA ILE A 433 48.62 -41.82 -54.08
C ILE A 433 50.08 -41.94 -54.49
N LEU A 434 50.99 -42.08 -53.53
CA LEU A 434 52.42 -42.24 -53.81
C LEU A 434 52.68 -43.46 -54.71
N GLY A 435 51.97 -44.57 -54.48
CA GLY A 435 52.02 -45.76 -55.33
C GLY A 435 51.47 -45.52 -56.74
N ALA A 436 50.31 -44.86 -56.84
CA ALA A 436 49.65 -44.52 -58.10
C ALA A 436 50.51 -43.59 -58.97
N ASP A 437 51.08 -42.54 -58.37
CA ASP A 437 51.98 -41.58 -59.02
C ASP A 437 53.24 -42.29 -59.55
N LYS A 438 53.79 -43.24 -58.78
CA LYS A 438 54.97 -44.01 -59.20
C LYS A 438 54.67 -44.86 -60.44
N LEU A 439 53.52 -45.53 -60.47
CA LEU A 439 53.06 -46.34 -61.60
C LEU A 439 52.79 -45.46 -62.83
N PHE A 440 52.15 -44.31 -62.63
CA PHE A 440 51.88 -43.33 -63.68
C PHE A 440 53.19 -42.89 -64.36
N ASN A 441 54.20 -42.54 -63.56
CA ASN A 441 55.49 -42.05 -64.06
C ASN A 441 56.30 -43.09 -64.83
N VAL A 442 56.07 -44.39 -64.61
CA VAL A 442 56.73 -45.47 -65.38
C VAL A 442 55.91 -45.93 -66.58
N GLY A 443 54.75 -45.31 -66.83
CA GLY A 443 53.85 -45.63 -67.95
C GLY A 443 52.96 -46.84 -67.72
N ASP A 444 52.88 -47.38 -66.49
CA ASP A 444 51.95 -48.45 -66.16
C ASP A 444 50.56 -47.86 -65.84
N TYR A 445 49.93 -47.31 -66.88
CA TYR A 445 48.71 -46.53 -66.76
C TYR A 445 47.52 -47.36 -66.25
N ALA A 446 47.40 -48.62 -66.65
CA ALA A 446 46.30 -49.48 -66.22
C ALA A 446 46.35 -49.76 -64.71
N GLU A 447 47.51 -50.11 -64.17
CA GLU A 447 47.67 -50.35 -62.73
C GLU A 447 47.60 -49.03 -61.94
N SER A 448 48.20 -47.95 -62.47
CA SER A 448 48.08 -46.61 -61.88
C SER A 448 46.61 -46.18 -61.71
N ARG A 449 45.77 -46.42 -62.73
CA ARG A 449 44.33 -46.14 -62.68
C ARG A 449 43.62 -46.87 -61.55
N ILE A 450 43.93 -48.14 -61.34
CA ILE A 450 43.37 -48.95 -60.26
C ILE A 450 43.73 -48.35 -58.89
N GLN A 451 44.99 -47.92 -58.72
CA GLN A 451 45.42 -47.29 -57.48
C GLN A 451 44.73 -45.93 -57.25
N TYR A 452 44.55 -45.10 -58.28
CA TYR A 452 43.79 -43.85 -58.12
C TYR A 452 42.31 -44.09 -57.80
N LEU A 453 41.67 -45.10 -58.38
CA LEU A 453 40.30 -45.49 -58.01
C LEU A 453 40.23 -45.90 -56.54
N ARG A 454 41.22 -46.67 -56.07
CA ARG A 454 41.32 -47.04 -54.65
C ARG A 454 41.52 -45.81 -53.77
N ALA A 455 42.31 -44.83 -54.18
CA ALA A 455 42.46 -43.56 -53.45
C ALA A 455 41.12 -42.80 -53.38
N GLN A 456 40.34 -42.80 -54.48
CA GLN A 456 39.01 -42.21 -54.53
C GLN A 456 37.98 -42.95 -53.64
N GLU A 457 38.13 -44.27 -53.45
CA GLU A 457 37.33 -45.03 -52.49
C GLU A 457 37.68 -44.70 -51.03
N ILE A 458 38.95 -44.40 -50.72
CA ILE A 458 39.39 -44.05 -49.36
C ILE A 458 38.93 -42.64 -48.98
N LEU A 459 39.13 -41.65 -49.87
CA LEU A 459 38.70 -40.26 -49.71
C LEU A 459 38.12 -39.72 -51.03
N SER A 460 36.80 -39.86 -51.17
CA SER A 460 36.08 -39.51 -52.40
C SER A 460 35.92 -38.01 -52.64
N ASP A 461 36.17 -37.18 -51.63
CA ASP A 461 36.11 -35.71 -51.70
C ASP A 461 37.40 -35.09 -52.25
N ARG A 462 38.42 -35.89 -52.57
CA ARG A 462 39.67 -35.42 -53.15
C ARG A 462 39.57 -35.40 -54.68
N SER A 463 39.89 -34.25 -55.29
CA SER A 463 39.86 -34.09 -56.75
C SER A 463 41.07 -34.70 -57.45
N TYR A 464 42.22 -34.77 -56.78
CA TYR A 464 43.48 -35.21 -57.39
C TYR A 464 43.40 -36.61 -58.06
N PRO A 465 42.87 -37.68 -57.41
CA PRO A 465 42.73 -38.97 -58.07
C PRO A 465 41.79 -38.92 -59.29
N GLU A 466 40.71 -38.15 -59.21
CA GLU A 466 39.74 -37.99 -60.31
C GLU A 466 40.39 -37.37 -61.55
N ASP A 467 41.16 -36.28 -61.34
CA ASP A 467 41.90 -35.62 -62.42
C ASP A 467 42.92 -36.57 -63.07
N GLN A 468 43.61 -37.38 -62.26
CA GLN A 468 44.60 -38.35 -62.76
C GLN A 468 43.94 -39.52 -63.51
N ILE A 469 42.82 -40.06 -63.02
CA ILE A 469 42.06 -41.10 -63.72
C ILE A 469 41.63 -40.62 -65.10
N LYS A 470 41.12 -39.38 -65.19
CA LYS A 470 40.71 -38.80 -66.46
C LYS A 470 41.88 -38.67 -67.44
N MET A 471 43.04 -38.24 -66.95
CA MET A 471 44.25 -38.15 -67.77
C MET A 471 44.71 -39.54 -68.26
N ILE A 472 44.63 -40.55 -67.40
CA ILE A 472 44.93 -41.94 -67.77
C ILE A 472 43.93 -42.48 -68.80
N ASP A 473 42.64 -42.22 -68.63
CA ASP A 473 41.59 -42.64 -69.56
C ASP A 473 41.83 -42.07 -70.97
N ASP A 474 42.26 -40.81 -71.05
CA ASP A 474 42.64 -40.17 -72.32
C ASP A 474 43.88 -40.83 -72.95
N ILE A 475 44.87 -41.25 -72.15
CA ILE A 475 46.09 -41.93 -72.63
C ILE A 475 45.75 -43.32 -73.15
N LEU A 476 45.08 -44.13 -72.34
CA LEU A 476 44.70 -45.49 -72.70
C LEU A 476 43.77 -45.51 -73.93
N GLY A 477 42.85 -44.54 -74.03
CA GLY A 477 42.01 -44.38 -75.21
C GLY A 477 42.81 -44.10 -76.49
N LYS A 478 43.84 -43.27 -76.41
CA LYS A 478 44.75 -43.01 -77.55
C LYS A 478 45.58 -44.24 -77.91
N GLU A 479 46.16 -44.93 -76.93
CA GLU A 479 46.95 -46.15 -77.17
C GLU A 479 46.11 -47.25 -77.83
N MET A 480 44.87 -47.44 -77.36
CA MET A 480 43.93 -48.40 -77.93
C MET A 480 43.57 -48.03 -79.37
N ALA A 481 43.25 -46.76 -79.65
CA ALA A 481 42.95 -46.29 -81.00
C ALA A 481 44.14 -46.45 -81.96
N THR A 482 45.37 -46.17 -81.50
CA THR A 482 46.59 -46.41 -82.28
C THR A 482 46.78 -47.91 -82.57
N ARG A 483 46.53 -48.79 -81.60
CA ARG A 483 46.61 -50.24 -81.80
C ARG A 483 45.57 -50.75 -82.78
N GLU A 484 44.33 -50.27 -82.72
CA GLU A 484 43.27 -50.63 -83.68
C GLU A 484 43.60 -50.15 -85.09
N ALA A 485 44.07 -48.90 -85.24
CA ALA A 485 44.51 -48.37 -86.51
C ALA A 485 45.68 -49.18 -87.11
N TYR A 486 46.65 -49.57 -86.26
CA TYR A 486 47.75 -50.45 -86.65
C TYR A 486 47.24 -51.79 -87.19
N LEU A 487 46.36 -52.48 -86.45
CA LEU A 487 45.82 -53.77 -86.87
C LEU A 487 45.02 -53.65 -88.18
N ALA A 488 44.27 -52.57 -88.35
CA ALA A 488 43.55 -52.31 -89.60
C ALA A 488 44.50 -52.09 -90.78
N ALA A 489 45.59 -51.34 -90.59
CA ALA A 489 46.62 -51.13 -91.61
C ALA A 489 47.32 -52.46 -91.97
N ILE A 490 47.65 -53.30 -90.98
CA ILE A 490 48.17 -54.64 -91.23
C ILE A 490 47.20 -55.48 -92.06
N ALA A 491 45.91 -55.51 -91.70
CA ALA A 491 44.92 -56.30 -92.43
C ALA A 491 44.76 -55.86 -93.89
N ARG A 492 44.75 -54.54 -94.16
CA ARG A 492 44.74 -54.00 -95.53
C ARG A 492 46.01 -54.37 -96.29
N GLY A 493 47.17 -54.21 -95.66
CA GLY A 493 48.46 -54.59 -96.24
C GLY A 493 48.56 -56.08 -96.59
N ASP A 494 48.06 -56.96 -95.71
CA ASP A 494 47.99 -58.40 -95.94
C ASP A 494 47.07 -58.75 -97.13
N GLU A 495 45.93 -58.08 -97.24
CA GLU A 495 44.98 -58.25 -98.33
C GLU A 495 45.57 -57.85 -99.69
N HIS A 496 46.13 -56.64 -99.80
CA HIS A 496 46.79 -56.15 -101.02
C HIS A 496 48.00 -57.03 -101.38
N PHE A 497 48.79 -57.45 -100.39
CA PHE A 497 49.91 -58.37 -100.60
C PHE A 497 49.45 -59.70 -101.20
N GLY A 498 48.37 -60.28 -100.68
CA GLY A 498 47.77 -61.52 -101.19
C GLY A 498 47.27 -61.42 -102.64
N LYS A 499 46.77 -60.23 -103.04
CA LYS A 499 46.35 -59.90 -104.41
C LYS A 499 47.52 -59.55 -105.35
N ARG A 500 48.75 -59.47 -104.82
CA ARG A 500 49.97 -59.00 -105.54
C ARG A 500 49.92 -57.53 -105.94
N GLU A 501 49.15 -56.73 -105.24
CA GLU A 501 49.06 -55.27 -105.37
C GLU A 501 50.19 -54.64 -104.56
N TRP A 502 51.42 -54.77 -105.06
CA TRP A 502 52.64 -54.53 -104.28
C TRP A 502 52.79 -53.10 -103.76
N GLU A 503 52.43 -52.09 -104.56
CA GLU A 503 52.56 -50.69 -104.14
C GLU A 503 51.50 -50.31 -103.08
N ASP A 504 50.25 -50.76 -103.25
CA ASP A 504 49.19 -50.52 -102.26
C ASP A 504 49.50 -51.22 -100.93
N ALA A 505 49.96 -52.47 -100.99
CA ALA A 505 50.41 -53.21 -99.81
C ALA A 505 51.54 -52.47 -99.08
N LYS A 506 52.51 -51.90 -99.82
CA LYS A 506 53.63 -51.14 -99.24
C LYS A 506 53.14 -49.91 -98.49
N VAL A 507 52.17 -49.17 -99.03
CA VAL A 507 51.58 -47.98 -98.38
C VAL A 507 50.95 -48.37 -97.04
N ASP A 508 50.12 -49.42 -97.02
CA ASP A 508 49.45 -49.87 -95.79
C ASP A 508 50.45 -50.36 -94.72
N TYR A 509 51.51 -51.09 -95.10
CA TYR A 509 52.54 -51.50 -94.12
C TYR A 509 53.41 -50.34 -93.63
N VAL A 510 53.63 -49.31 -94.45
CA VAL A 510 54.30 -48.07 -94.01
C VAL A 510 53.43 -47.35 -92.98
N GLU A 511 52.13 -47.21 -93.24
CA GLU A 511 51.18 -46.66 -92.26
C GLU A 511 51.20 -47.44 -90.94
N ALA A 512 51.20 -48.78 -91.00
CA ALA A 512 51.33 -49.61 -89.81
C ALA A 512 52.67 -49.38 -89.07
N THR A 513 53.77 -49.23 -89.81
CA THR A 513 55.09 -48.95 -89.22
C THR A 513 55.13 -47.57 -88.57
N ASP A 514 54.48 -46.56 -89.14
CA ASP A 514 54.42 -45.21 -88.58
C ASP A 514 53.56 -45.17 -87.30
N LEU A 515 52.50 -45.97 -87.25
CA LEU A 515 51.62 -46.09 -86.07
C LEU A 515 52.31 -46.81 -84.91
N ILE A 516 53.02 -47.91 -85.16
CA ILE A 516 53.78 -48.65 -84.14
C ILE A 516 55.17 -49.05 -84.68
N PRO A 517 56.17 -48.14 -84.58
CA PRO A 517 57.50 -48.36 -85.16
C PRO A 517 58.29 -49.51 -84.56
N ALA A 518 57.89 -50.02 -83.39
CA ALA A 518 58.56 -51.14 -82.74
C ALA A 518 58.25 -52.50 -83.40
N GLU A 519 57.12 -52.62 -84.11
CA GLU A 519 56.68 -53.89 -84.67
C GLU A 519 57.53 -54.29 -85.89
N GLN A 520 57.91 -55.55 -85.95
CA GLN A 520 58.81 -56.06 -86.99
C GLN A 520 58.07 -56.56 -88.23
N TYR A 521 56.88 -57.13 -88.05
CA TYR A 521 56.08 -57.73 -89.13
C TYR A 521 55.88 -56.83 -90.37
N PRO A 522 55.39 -55.58 -90.25
CA PRO A 522 55.23 -54.71 -91.41
C PRO A 522 56.57 -54.36 -92.09
N LYS A 523 57.66 -54.24 -91.33
CA LYS A 523 59.01 -53.95 -91.90
C LYS A 523 59.53 -55.11 -92.75
N ASP A 524 59.31 -56.34 -92.27
CA ASP A 524 59.66 -57.55 -93.01
C ASP A 524 58.85 -57.63 -94.31
N LYS A 525 57.55 -57.33 -94.24
CA LYS A 525 56.67 -57.29 -95.42
C LYS A 525 57.07 -56.21 -96.42
N ILE A 526 57.42 -55.01 -95.98
CA ILE A 526 57.95 -53.96 -96.87
C ILE A 526 59.23 -54.43 -97.57
N THR A 527 60.11 -55.13 -96.86
CA THR A 527 61.35 -55.68 -97.44
C THR A 527 61.04 -56.73 -98.50
N GLU A 528 60.12 -57.64 -98.21
CA GLU A 528 59.63 -58.66 -99.15
C GLU A 528 59.02 -58.01 -100.41
N ILE A 529 58.14 -57.02 -100.22
CA ILE A 529 57.52 -56.25 -101.31
C ILE A 529 58.56 -55.55 -102.18
N ASN A 530 59.55 -54.89 -101.57
CA ASN A 530 60.62 -54.21 -102.32
C ASN A 530 61.39 -55.20 -103.21
N ASN A 531 61.64 -56.43 -102.74
CA ASN A 531 62.26 -57.48 -103.54
C ASN A 531 61.35 -57.94 -104.69
N MET A 532 60.04 -58.07 -104.45
CA MET A 532 59.07 -58.45 -105.48
C MET A 532 58.93 -57.36 -106.56
N LEU A 533 58.88 -56.09 -106.16
CA LEU A 533 58.87 -54.94 -107.07
C LEU A 533 60.15 -54.87 -107.91
N ALA A 534 61.32 -55.09 -107.29
CA ALA A 534 62.60 -55.12 -108.01
C ALA A 534 62.64 -56.26 -109.03
N LYS A 535 62.14 -57.46 -108.67
CA LYS A 535 62.05 -58.59 -109.59
C LYS A 535 61.07 -58.32 -110.73
N LEU A 536 59.86 -57.83 -110.43
CA LEU A 536 58.86 -57.49 -111.44
C LEU A 536 59.41 -56.45 -112.43
N LYS A 537 60.13 -55.45 -111.93
CA LYS A 537 60.80 -54.45 -112.77
C LYS A 537 61.87 -55.07 -113.68
N ALA A 538 62.69 -55.96 -113.15
CA ALA A 538 63.71 -56.67 -113.94
C ALA A 538 63.09 -57.60 -115.00
N ASP A 539 62.02 -58.32 -114.66
CA ASP A 539 61.26 -59.15 -115.59
C ASP A 539 60.64 -58.28 -116.70
N GLN A 540 60.10 -57.11 -116.36
CA GLN A 540 59.55 -56.15 -117.32
C GLN A 540 60.60 -55.57 -118.27
N ASP A 541 61.77 -55.20 -117.76
CA ASP A 541 62.88 -54.71 -118.57
C ASP A 541 63.40 -55.80 -119.51
N THR A 542 63.50 -57.04 -119.01
CA THR A 542 63.91 -58.21 -119.79
C THR A 542 62.89 -58.55 -120.88
N TYR A 543 61.59 -58.57 -120.55
CA TYR A 543 60.51 -58.80 -121.51
C TYR A 543 60.55 -57.76 -122.65
N THR A 544 60.67 -56.48 -122.32
CA THR A 544 60.74 -55.37 -123.28
C THR A 544 61.93 -55.52 -124.23
N LEU A 545 63.11 -55.88 -123.69
CA LEU A 545 64.32 -56.08 -124.49
C LEU A 545 64.20 -57.31 -125.40
N THR A 546 63.62 -58.39 -124.88
CA THR A 546 63.43 -59.65 -125.61
C THR A 546 62.46 -59.45 -126.77
N LEU A 547 61.34 -58.76 -126.55
CA LEU A 547 60.41 -58.37 -127.61
C LEU A 547 61.09 -57.53 -128.69
N LYS A 548 61.82 -56.48 -128.30
CA LYS A 548 62.55 -55.63 -129.25
C LYS A 548 63.53 -56.44 -130.11
N THR A 549 64.20 -57.42 -129.51
CA THR A 549 65.13 -58.31 -130.21
C THR A 549 64.38 -59.27 -131.15
N ALA A 550 63.27 -59.86 -130.69
CA ALA A 550 62.44 -60.74 -131.48
C ALA A 550 61.81 -60.03 -132.69
N ASP A 551 61.27 -58.83 -132.49
CA ASP A 551 60.70 -57.98 -133.55
C ASP A 551 61.75 -57.62 -134.61
N GLN A 552 62.98 -57.34 -134.17
CA GLN A 552 64.10 -57.06 -135.08
C GLN A 552 64.46 -58.30 -135.90
N LEU A 553 64.65 -59.47 -135.26
CA LEU A 553 64.95 -60.74 -135.93
C LEU A 553 63.85 -61.16 -136.90
N PHE A 554 62.58 -60.91 -136.55
CA PHE A 554 61.44 -61.13 -137.42
C PHE A 554 61.51 -60.27 -138.68
N THR A 555 61.80 -58.97 -138.52
CA THR A 555 61.98 -58.02 -139.63
C THR A 555 63.14 -58.43 -140.53
N ASP A 556 64.22 -58.94 -139.95
CA ASP A 556 65.40 -59.45 -140.66
C ASP A 556 65.18 -60.85 -141.29
N LYS A 557 63.95 -61.39 -141.20
CA LYS A 557 63.52 -62.70 -141.71
C LYS A 557 64.28 -63.88 -141.10
N GLN A 558 64.90 -63.69 -139.93
CA GLN A 558 65.55 -64.75 -139.16
C GLN A 558 64.53 -65.49 -138.29
N TYR A 559 63.54 -66.10 -138.95
CA TYR A 559 62.33 -66.64 -138.34
C TYR A 559 62.57 -67.64 -137.20
N ALA A 560 63.51 -68.57 -137.35
CA ALA A 560 63.81 -69.54 -136.28
C ALA A 560 64.40 -68.89 -135.02
N ALA A 561 65.21 -67.83 -135.16
CA ALA A 561 65.77 -67.08 -134.04
C ALA A 561 64.72 -66.15 -133.42
N ALA A 562 63.87 -65.52 -134.24
CA ALA A 562 62.75 -64.70 -133.79
C ALA A 562 61.76 -65.51 -132.94
N ILE A 563 61.38 -66.72 -133.38
CA ILE A 563 60.53 -67.63 -132.59
C ILE A 563 61.14 -67.92 -131.22
N LEU A 564 62.46 -68.15 -131.14
CA LEU A 564 63.13 -68.43 -129.87
C LEU A 564 63.03 -67.24 -128.90
N GLU A 565 63.26 -66.02 -129.39
CA GLU A 565 63.16 -64.82 -128.57
C GLU A 565 61.70 -64.49 -128.20
N TYR A 566 60.73 -64.62 -129.12
CA TYR A 566 59.31 -64.47 -128.75
C TYR A 566 58.85 -65.52 -127.72
N ARG A 567 59.36 -66.75 -127.79
CA ARG A 567 59.08 -67.78 -126.77
C ARG A 567 59.64 -67.38 -125.41
N LYS A 568 60.86 -66.86 -125.36
CA LYS A 568 61.44 -66.30 -124.12
C LYS A 568 60.60 -65.16 -123.56
N ALA A 569 60.13 -64.24 -124.41
CA ALA A 569 59.23 -63.16 -123.98
C ALA A 569 57.89 -63.72 -123.45
N ALA A 570 57.29 -64.68 -124.16
CA ALA A 570 56.07 -65.37 -123.71
C ALA A 570 56.25 -66.13 -122.39
N ASP A 571 57.45 -66.61 -122.10
CA ASP A 571 57.75 -67.32 -120.84
C ASP A 571 57.89 -66.37 -119.65
N ILE A 572 58.35 -65.13 -119.87
CA ILE A 572 58.49 -64.10 -118.83
C ILE A 572 57.10 -63.58 -118.40
N PHE A 573 56.26 -63.18 -119.35
CA PHE A 573 54.87 -62.80 -119.09
C PHE A 573 53.90 -63.62 -119.94
N ARG A 574 53.43 -64.71 -119.36
CA ARG A 574 52.57 -65.70 -120.03
C ARG A 574 51.18 -65.20 -120.39
N GLU A 575 50.74 -64.11 -119.79
CA GLU A 575 49.42 -63.52 -120.06
C GLU A 575 49.46 -62.57 -121.27
N GLU A 576 50.64 -62.12 -121.71
CA GLU A 576 50.77 -61.24 -122.86
C GLU A 576 50.54 -62.01 -124.16
N SER A 577 49.59 -61.58 -124.98
CA SER A 577 49.23 -62.28 -126.22
C SER A 577 50.22 -62.01 -127.36
N TYR A 578 50.83 -60.81 -127.37
CA TYR A 578 51.66 -60.33 -128.47
C TYR A 578 52.79 -61.27 -128.89
N PRO A 579 53.65 -61.81 -128.00
CA PRO A 579 54.70 -62.74 -128.42
C PRO A 579 54.14 -64.05 -129.02
N ARG A 580 52.99 -64.54 -128.53
CA ARG A 580 52.37 -65.78 -129.04
C ARG A 580 51.78 -65.59 -130.42
N GLU A 581 51.06 -64.49 -130.62
CA GLU A 581 50.52 -64.11 -131.93
C GLU A 581 51.65 -64.01 -132.98
N LYS A 582 52.81 -63.46 -132.59
CA LYS A 582 53.97 -63.37 -133.48
C LYS A 582 54.63 -64.71 -133.81
N ILE A 583 54.67 -65.65 -132.88
CA ILE A 583 55.16 -67.02 -133.17
C ILE A 583 54.24 -67.69 -134.20
N GLU A 584 52.92 -67.59 -134.03
CA GLU A 584 51.95 -68.18 -134.93
C GLU A 584 52.05 -67.58 -136.35
N GLU A 585 52.22 -66.25 -136.44
CA GLU A 585 52.48 -65.55 -137.71
C GLU A 585 53.74 -66.10 -138.41
N ILE A 586 54.84 -66.31 -137.66
CA ILE A 586 56.08 -66.86 -138.23
C ILE A 586 55.90 -68.32 -138.67
N ASP A 587 55.23 -69.15 -137.88
CA ASP A 587 54.99 -70.56 -138.22
C ASP A 587 54.17 -70.70 -139.51
N GLN A 588 53.20 -69.80 -139.74
CA GLN A 588 52.47 -69.72 -141.01
C GLN A 588 53.39 -69.35 -142.18
N LEU A 589 54.23 -68.32 -142.02
CA LEU A 589 55.19 -67.90 -143.05
C LEU A 589 56.19 -69.02 -143.43
N LEU A 590 56.69 -69.76 -142.43
CA LEU A 590 57.59 -70.89 -142.66
C LEU A 590 56.88 -72.06 -143.37
N GLY A 591 55.64 -72.36 -142.99
CA GLY A 591 54.82 -73.36 -143.66
C GLY A 591 54.55 -73.02 -145.13
N GLU A 592 54.30 -71.76 -145.44
CA GLU A 592 54.18 -71.26 -146.81
C GLU A 592 55.51 -71.37 -147.58
N GLN A 593 56.64 -71.00 -146.97
CA GLN A 593 57.96 -71.11 -147.58
C GLN A 593 58.32 -72.57 -147.90
N GLN A 594 58.04 -73.50 -146.99
CA GLN A 594 58.27 -74.93 -147.20
C GLN A 594 57.41 -75.48 -148.34
N LYS A 595 56.14 -75.06 -148.43
CA LYS A 595 55.27 -75.41 -149.57
C LYS A 595 55.82 -74.88 -150.88
N LEU A 596 56.32 -73.64 -150.90
CA LEU A 596 56.92 -73.03 -152.09
C LEU A 596 58.16 -73.82 -152.54
N LEU A 597 59.04 -74.18 -151.61
CA LEU A 597 60.24 -74.97 -151.87
C LEU A 597 59.91 -76.39 -152.37
N GLN A 598 58.87 -77.02 -151.82
CA GLN A 598 58.39 -78.32 -152.29
C GLN A 598 57.81 -78.20 -153.70
N LEU A 599 57.07 -77.13 -154.00
CA LEU A 599 56.56 -76.85 -155.34
C LEU A 599 57.72 -76.68 -156.33
N GLU A 600 58.75 -75.93 -155.93
CA GLU A 600 59.97 -75.71 -156.72
C GLU A 600 60.76 -77.02 -156.93
N THR A 601 60.85 -77.87 -155.91
CA THR A 601 61.50 -79.19 -156.03
C THR A 601 60.72 -80.10 -156.97
N ASN A 602 59.40 -80.19 -156.80
CA ASN A 602 58.53 -80.97 -157.67
C ASN A 602 58.61 -80.47 -159.12
N TYR A 603 58.67 -79.14 -159.31
CA TYR A 603 58.88 -78.50 -160.60
C TYR A 603 60.19 -78.98 -161.25
N TYR A 604 61.32 -78.89 -160.55
CA TYR A 604 62.62 -79.30 -161.09
C TYR A 604 62.74 -80.82 -161.31
N GLU A 605 62.16 -81.65 -160.45
CA GLU A 605 62.10 -83.10 -160.65
C GLU A 605 61.26 -83.47 -161.88
N ALA A 606 60.12 -82.81 -162.07
CA ALA A 606 59.26 -83.02 -163.23
C ALA A 606 59.95 -82.58 -164.53
N ILE A 607 60.65 -81.43 -164.52
CA ILE A 607 61.48 -80.97 -165.64
C ILE A 607 62.59 -81.98 -165.95
N ALA A 608 63.36 -82.41 -164.95
CA ALA A 608 64.47 -83.35 -165.14
C ALA A 608 63.99 -84.71 -165.68
N ASN A 609 62.85 -85.23 -165.18
CA ASN A 609 62.23 -86.43 -165.71
C ASN A 609 61.78 -86.23 -167.16
N ALA A 610 61.15 -85.10 -167.48
CA ALA A 610 60.71 -84.78 -168.82
C ALA A 610 61.87 -84.72 -169.82
N GLU A 611 62.98 -84.07 -169.45
CA GLU A 611 64.20 -84.01 -170.26
C GLU A 611 64.82 -85.40 -170.47
N SER A 612 64.87 -86.23 -169.43
CA SER A 612 65.34 -87.62 -169.52
C SER A 612 64.49 -88.43 -170.51
N GLN A 613 63.16 -88.41 -170.39
CA GLN A 613 62.27 -89.14 -171.31
C GLN A 613 62.37 -88.63 -172.75
N LEU A 614 62.53 -87.31 -172.94
CA LEU A 614 62.71 -86.70 -174.25
C LEU A 614 63.99 -87.21 -174.93
N SER A 615 65.10 -87.29 -174.19
CA SER A 615 66.38 -87.80 -174.70
C SER A 615 66.31 -89.28 -175.12
N GLY A 616 65.49 -90.07 -174.40
CA GLY A 616 65.20 -91.47 -174.73
C GLY A 616 64.24 -91.65 -175.91
N GLN A 617 63.76 -90.56 -176.52
CA GLN A 617 62.76 -90.54 -177.60
C GLN A 617 61.37 -91.06 -177.19
N ASN A 618 61.07 -91.08 -175.88
CA ASN A 618 59.76 -91.42 -175.32
C ASN A 618 58.88 -90.17 -175.25
N TYR A 619 58.46 -89.67 -176.42
CA TYR A 619 57.84 -88.34 -176.55
C TYR A 619 56.50 -88.19 -175.82
N THR A 620 55.72 -89.27 -175.70
CA THR A 620 54.43 -89.28 -174.97
C THR A 620 54.63 -89.07 -173.47
N GLU A 621 55.59 -89.79 -172.90
CA GLU A 621 55.98 -89.74 -171.49
C GLU A 621 56.66 -88.41 -171.15
N ALA A 622 57.51 -87.90 -172.04
CA ALA A 622 58.14 -86.58 -171.90
C ALA A 622 57.11 -85.44 -171.83
N ARG A 623 56.08 -85.46 -172.70
CA ARG A 623 55.01 -84.45 -172.69
C ARG A 623 54.17 -84.51 -171.41
N ALA A 624 53.90 -85.71 -170.89
CA ALA A 624 53.18 -85.87 -169.63
C ALA A 624 53.97 -85.30 -168.44
N ALA A 625 55.29 -85.55 -168.40
CA ALA A 625 56.17 -85.01 -167.35
C ALA A 625 56.31 -83.47 -167.43
N PHE A 626 56.43 -82.87 -168.62
CA PHE A 626 56.41 -81.40 -168.78
C PHE A 626 55.08 -80.77 -168.36
N ALA A 627 53.95 -81.44 -168.62
CA ALA A 627 52.65 -80.97 -168.16
C ALA A 627 52.54 -80.98 -166.63
N LEU A 628 53.18 -81.96 -165.96
CA LEU A 628 53.27 -82.02 -164.50
C LEU A 628 54.11 -80.88 -163.91
N ALA A 629 55.11 -80.38 -164.63
CA ALA A 629 55.90 -79.20 -164.23
C ALA A 629 55.14 -77.87 -164.37
N LEU A 630 53.98 -77.83 -165.02
CA LEU A 630 53.17 -76.61 -165.18
C LEU A 630 52.04 -76.48 -164.15
N THR A 631 51.90 -77.48 -163.28
CA THR A 631 50.94 -77.54 -162.17
C THR A 631 51.68 -77.63 -160.85
#